data_AF-A0A382QT68-F1
#
_entry.id   AF-A0A382QT68-F1
#
_cell.length_a   1.000
_cell.length_b   1.000
_cell.length_c   1.000
_cell.angle_alpha   90.00
_cell.angle_beta   90.00
_cell.angle_gamma   90.00
#
_symmetry.space_group_name_H-M   'P 1'
#
loop_
_entity.id
_entity.type
_entity.pdbx_description
1 polymer ?
#
loop_
_entity_poly.entity_id
_entity_poly.type
_entity_poly.pdbx_seq_one_letter_code
_entity_poly.pdbx_strand_id
1 'polypeptide(L)'
;MSLKLSPSSSAKRKGEIFLLYAFSALGALLLSALIVEAVGANWSDVWNALLDGSFRKPGRWGRTLGSAVPMAMVAIGTIISTKVGLINIGQEGQMLVGAAFAAYIN
;
A
#
# COMPACT_ATOMS: atom_id res chain seq x y z
N MET A 1 -13.84 39.58 3.84
CA MET A 1 -13.66 39.18 2.42
C MET A 1 -13.92 37.68 2.32
N SER A 2 -15.17 37.30 2.03
CA SER A 2 -15.61 35.90 2.04
C SER A 2 -15.22 35.24 0.73
N LEU A 3 -14.19 34.40 0.76
CA LEU A 3 -13.77 33.56 -0.35
C LEU A 3 -14.86 32.51 -0.58
N LYS A 4 -15.82 32.82 -1.47
CA LYS A 4 -16.74 31.85 -2.04
C LYS A 4 -15.91 30.80 -2.79
N LEU A 5 -15.57 29.72 -2.10
CA LEU A 5 -15.07 28.49 -2.73
C LEU A 5 -16.16 28.00 -3.69
N SER A 6 -15.84 28.01 -4.98
CA SER A 6 -16.68 27.39 -6.02
C SER A 6 -17.03 25.96 -5.59
N PRO A 7 -18.31 25.56 -5.61
CA PRO A 7 -18.68 24.19 -5.36
C PRO A 7 -18.22 23.35 -6.55
N SER A 8 -16.97 22.87 -6.53
CA SER A 8 -16.61 21.75 -7.40
C SER A 8 -17.62 20.65 -7.09
N SER A 9 -18.34 20.14 -8.09
CA SER A 9 -19.30 19.06 -7.83
C SER A 9 -18.55 17.94 -7.10
N SER A 10 -19.10 17.42 -5.99
CA SER A 10 -18.42 16.37 -5.20
C SER A 10 -17.99 15.18 -6.07
N ALA A 11 -18.69 14.92 -7.17
CA ALA A 11 -18.31 13.94 -8.18
C ALA A 11 -17.03 14.33 -8.94
N LYS A 12 -16.89 15.59 -9.39
CA LYS A 12 -15.66 16.09 -10.03
C LYS A 12 -14.46 15.98 -9.09
N ARG A 13 -14.61 16.36 -7.83
CA ARG A 13 -13.52 16.29 -6.83
C ARG A 13 -13.08 14.86 -6.53
N LYS A 14 -14.02 13.91 -6.41
CA LYS A 14 -13.69 12.49 -6.24
C LYS A 14 -12.96 11.92 -7.47
N GLY A 15 -13.40 12.31 -8.67
CA GLY A 15 -12.74 11.93 -9.92
C GLY A 15 -11.32 12.45 -10.01
N GLU A 16 -11.10 13.71 -9.65
CA GLU A 16 -9.75 14.32 -9.61
C GLU A 16 -8.83 13.59 -8.62
N ILE A 17 -9.29 13.33 -7.40
CA ILE A 17 -8.52 12.59 -6.38
C ILE A 17 -8.16 11.19 -6.88
N PHE A 18 -9.12 10.48 -7.48
CA PHE A 18 -8.88 9.16 -8.05
C PHE A 18 -7.81 9.20 -9.15
N LEU A 19 -7.91 10.16 -10.08
CA LEU A 19 -6.93 10.34 -11.15
C LEU A 19 -5.54 10.68 -10.62
N LEU A 20 -5.44 11.52 -9.59
CA LEU A 20 -4.18 11.85 -8.94
C LEU A 20 -3.51 10.62 -8.34
N TYR A 21 -4.26 9.79 -7.61
CA TYR A 21 -3.72 8.55 -7.05
C TYR A 21 -3.33 7.54 -8.13
N ALA A 22 -4.15 7.39 -9.18
CA ALA A 22 -3.84 6.50 -10.29
C ALA A 22 -2.56 6.93 -11.02
N PHE A 23 -2.42 8.23 -11.31
CA PHE A 23 -1.22 8.77 -11.97
C PHE A 23 0.02 8.62 -11.09
N SER A 24 -0.09 8.89 -9.79
CA SER A 24 0.99 8.68 -8.83
C SER A 24 1.43 7.22 -8.76
N ALA A 25 0.47 6.28 -8.70
CA ALA A 25 0.77 4.85 -8.67
C ALA A 25 1.46 4.38 -9.96
N LEU A 26 0.98 4.82 -11.12
CA LEU A 26 1.61 4.52 -12.41
C LEU A 26 3.02 5.12 -12.49
N GLY A 27 3.20 6.36 -12.05
CA GLY A 27 4.51 7.01 -11.97
C GLY A 27 5.50 6.24 -11.10
N ALA A 28 5.06 5.75 -9.94
CA ALA A 28 5.87 4.93 -9.06
C ALA A 28 6.27 3.58 -9.71
N LEU A 29 5.34 2.93 -10.42
CA LEU A 29 5.62 1.68 -11.14
C LEU A 29 6.62 1.88 -12.28
N LEU A 30 6.48 2.97 -13.05
CA LEU A 30 7.42 3.31 -14.11
C LEU A 30 8.80 3.62 -13.55
N LEU A 31 8.88 4.43 -12.48
CA LEU A 31 10.14 4.73 -11.82
C LEU A 31 10.81 3.45 -11.28
N SER A 32 10.04 2.56 -10.67
CA SER A 32 10.52 1.25 -10.22
C SER A 32 11.10 0.42 -11.37
N ALA A 33 10.39 0.34 -12.51
CA ALA A 33 10.88 -0.36 -13.69
C ALA A 33 12.19 0.24 -14.23
N LEU A 34 12.31 1.57 -14.26
CA LEU A 34 13.55 2.25 -14.66
C LEU A 34 14.72 1.94 -13.72
N ILE A 35 14.47 1.85 -12.42
CA ILE A 35 15.49 1.47 -11.44
C ILE A 35 15.97 0.04 -11.67
N VAL A 36 15.04 -0.89 -11.94
CA VAL A 36 15.38 -2.30 -12.23
C VAL A 36 16.31 -2.40 -13.45
N GLU A 37 15.97 -1.69 -14.54
CA GLU A 37 16.80 -1.61 -15.75
C GLU A 37 18.15 -0.97 -15.47
N ALA A 38 18.20 0.08 -14.65
CA ALA A 38 19.44 0.77 -14.29
C ALA A 38 20.43 -0.13 -13.51
N VAL A 39 19.93 -1.16 -12.81
CA VAL A 39 20.74 -2.15 -12.09
C VAL A 39 21.14 -3.33 -13.01
N GLY A 40 20.73 -3.31 -14.28
CA GLY A 40 21.05 -4.34 -15.27
C GLY A 40 20.13 -5.57 -15.20
N ALA A 41 18.97 -5.46 -14.57
CA ALA A 41 17.94 -6.49 -14.55
C ALA A 41 16.78 -6.11 -15.49
N ASN A 42 16.07 -7.10 -16.03
CA ASN A 42 14.92 -6.83 -16.88
C ASN A 42 13.67 -6.51 -16.04
N TRP A 43 13.01 -5.37 -16.30
CA TRP A 43 11.78 -5.00 -15.59
C TRP A 43 10.65 -6.00 -15.84
N SER A 44 10.61 -6.63 -17.01
CA SER A 44 9.60 -7.63 -17.39
C SER A 44 9.67 -8.88 -16.51
N ASP A 45 10.88 -9.29 -16.14
CA ASP A 45 11.10 -10.47 -15.31
C ASP A 45 10.66 -10.19 -13.87
N VAL A 46 10.95 -8.98 -13.37
CA VAL A 46 10.46 -8.51 -12.06
C VAL A 46 8.94 -8.45 -12.03
N TRP A 47 8.31 -7.89 -13.07
CA TRP A 47 6.85 -7.84 -13.19
C TRP A 47 6.22 -9.25 -13.17
N ASN A 48 6.77 -10.18 -13.95
CA ASN A 48 6.29 -11.56 -13.96
C ASN A 48 6.53 -12.27 -12.63
N ALA A 49 7.67 -12.04 -11.98
CA ALA A 49 7.98 -12.58 -10.67
C ALA A 49 7.02 -12.08 -9.58
N LEU A 50 6.63 -10.80 -9.62
CA LEU A 50 5.62 -10.24 -8.71
C LEU A 50 4.25 -10.90 -8.93
N LEU A 51 3.81 -11.02 -10.18
CA LEU A 51 2.52 -11.65 -10.50
C LEU A 51 2.47 -13.14 -10.15
N ASP A 52 3.54 -13.87 -10.44
CA ASP A 52 3.72 -15.26 -10.04
C ASP A 52 3.82 -15.42 -8.53
N GLY A 53 4.47 -14.45 -7.89
CA GLY A 53 4.71 -14.41 -6.47
C GLY A 53 3.45 -14.12 -5.65
N SER A 54 2.50 -13.38 -6.23
CA SER A 54 1.32 -12.90 -5.50
C SER A 54 0.01 -13.54 -5.95
N PHE A 55 -0.18 -13.79 -7.25
CA PHE A 55 -1.50 -14.13 -7.83
C PHE A 55 -1.54 -15.40 -8.68
N ARG A 56 -0.62 -15.59 -9.64
CA ARG A 56 -0.79 -16.58 -10.73
C ARG A 56 -0.68 -18.04 -10.28
N LYS A 57 0.13 -18.35 -9.25
CA LYS A 57 0.38 -19.74 -8.83
C LYS A 57 -0.61 -20.20 -7.73
N PRO A 58 -1.03 -21.47 -7.72
CA PRO A 58 -1.91 -22.02 -6.69
C PRO A 58 -1.37 -21.74 -5.27
N GLY A 59 -2.24 -21.29 -4.37
CA GLY A 59 -1.90 -20.99 -2.98
C GLY A 59 -1.10 -19.69 -2.74
N ARG A 60 -0.70 -18.93 -3.78
CA ARG A 60 0.03 -17.65 -3.59
C ARG A 60 -0.86 -16.52 -3.09
N TRP A 61 -2.13 -16.51 -3.45
CA TRP A 61 -3.10 -15.56 -2.91
C TRP A 61 -3.22 -15.68 -1.39
N GLY A 62 -3.21 -16.91 -0.85
CA GLY A 62 -3.22 -17.16 0.59
C GLY A 62 -1.97 -16.61 1.29
N ARG A 63 -0.79 -16.75 0.68
CA ARG A 63 0.46 -16.15 1.19
C ARG A 63 0.44 -14.62 1.13
N THR A 64 -0.09 -14.04 0.07
CA THR A 64 -0.25 -12.58 -0.08
C THR A 64 -1.19 -12.02 0.97
N LEU A 65 -2.36 -12.65 1.17
CA LEU A 65 -3.30 -12.26 2.21
C LEU A 65 -2.71 -12.49 3.61
N GLY A 66 -2.03 -13.61 3.83
CA GLY A 66 -1.41 -13.93 5.13
C GLY A 66 -0.38 -12.89 5.58
N SER A 67 0.31 -12.24 4.65
CA SER A 67 1.23 -11.13 4.94
C SER A 67 0.53 -9.77 4.95
N ALA A 68 -0.51 -9.56 4.15
CA ALA A 68 -1.23 -8.29 4.07
C ALA A 68 -2.17 -8.05 5.27
N VAL A 69 -2.82 -9.09 5.80
CA VAL A 69 -3.75 -9.01 6.93
C VAL A 69 -3.12 -8.35 8.17
N PRO A 70 -1.94 -8.78 8.67
CA PRO A 70 -1.32 -8.13 9.83
C PRO A 70 -0.98 -6.66 9.56
N MET A 71 -0.52 -6.32 8.35
CA MET A 71 -0.26 -4.93 7.96
C MET A 71 -1.54 -4.09 7.98
N ALA A 72 -2.65 -4.62 7.46
CA ALA A 72 -3.94 -3.95 7.48
C ALA A 72 -4.46 -3.71 8.91
N MET A 73 -4.26 -4.66 9.82
CA MET A 73 -4.63 -4.50 11.23
C MET A 73 -3.85 -3.35 11.91
N VAL A 74 -2.54 -3.26 11.68
CA VAL A 74 -1.70 -2.15 12.18
C VAL A 74 -2.12 -0.81 11.55
N ALA A 75 -2.46 -0.80 10.25
CA ALA A 75 -2.96 0.38 9.57
C ALA A 75 -4.28 0.89 10.18
N ILE A 76 -5.23 0.00 10.49
CA ILE A 76 -6.49 0.35 11.16
C ILE A 76 -6.22 1.00 12.52
N GLY A 77 -5.34 0.42 13.35
CA GLY A 77 -4.95 0.99 14.63
C GLY A 77 -4.35 2.39 14.49
N THR A 78 -3.53 2.60 13.46
CA THR A 78 -2.93 3.91 13.12
C THR A 78 -3.99 4.92 12.69
N ILE A 79 -4.97 4.52 11.87
CA ILE A 79 -6.09 5.38 11.47
C ILE A 79 -6.88 5.83 12.70
N ILE A 80 -7.18 4.91 13.63
CA ILE A 80 -7.90 5.26 14.87
C ILE A 80 -7.08 6.23 15.73
N SER A 81 -5.79 5.97 15.92
CA SER A 81 -4.88 6.81 16.71
C SER A 81 -4.80 8.24 16.13
N THR A 82 -4.62 8.36 14.82
CA THR A 82 -4.57 9.66 14.13
C THR A 82 -5.89 10.42 14.20
N LYS A 83 -7.04 9.73 14.26
CA LYS A 83 -8.36 10.37 14.41
C LYS A 83 -8.54 11.06 15.76
N VAL A 84 -7.89 10.57 16.82
CA VAL A 84 -7.96 11.18 18.16
C VAL A 84 -6.80 12.14 18.44
N GLY A 85 -6.01 12.51 17.42
CA GLY A 85 -4.89 13.45 17.53
C GLY A 85 -3.63 12.84 18.13
N LEU A 86 -3.55 11.51 18.24
CA LEU A 86 -2.38 10.80 18.73
C LEU A 86 -1.51 10.36 17.54
N ILE A 87 -0.20 10.54 17.69
CA ILE A 87 0.78 9.99 16.76
C ILE A 87 1.14 8.60 17.23
N ASN A 88 0.92 7.59 16.37
CA ASN A 88 1.41 6.24 16.61
C ASN A 88 2.83 6.13 16.04
N ILE A 89 3.79 5.71 16.88
CA ILE A 89 5.21 5.44 16.51
C ILE A 89 5.51 3.93 16.64
N GLY A 90 4.63 3.17 17.29
CA GLY A 90 4.84 1.76 17.62
C GLY A 90 4.41 0.77 16.54
N GLN A 91 4.07 1.20 15.32
CA GLN A 91 3.54 0.34 14.27
C GLN A 91 4.51 -0.81 13.91
N GLU A 92 5.80 -0.51 13.80
CA GLU A 92 6.83 -1.51 13.54
C GLU A 92 6.88 -2.54 14.66
N GLY A 93 6.80 -2.08 15.92
CA GLY A 93 6.73 -2.94 17.09
C GLY A 93 5.48 -3.82 17.11
N GLN A 94 4.31 -3.29 16.75
CA GLN A 94 3.07 -4.06 16.65
C GLN A 94 3.17 -5.18 15.60
N MET A 95 3.76 -4.87 14.45
CA MET A 95 4.01 -5.85 13.40
C MET A 95 5.03 -6.92 13.84
N LEU A 96 6.13 -6.51 14.49
CA LEU A 96 7.16 -7.41 15.02
C LEU A 96 6.62 -8.35 16.09
N VAL A 97 5.91 -7.82 17.09
CA VAL A 97 5.32 -8.63 18.18
C VAL A 97 4.27 -9.57 17.64
N GLY A 98 3.43 -9.11 16.69
CA GLY A 98 2.46 -9.96 16.00
C GLY A 98 3.12 -11.09 15.22
N ALA A 99 4.20 -10.80 14.49
CA ALA A 99 4.97 -11.79 13.76
C ALA A 99 5.67 -12.80 14.70
N ALA A 100 6.23 -12.33 15.81
CA ALA A 100 6.89 -13.17 16.81
C ALA A 100 5.90 -14.13 17.47
N PHE A 101 4.71 -13.64 17.83
CA PHE A 101 3.67 -14.48 18.41
C PHE A 101 3.12 -15.51 17.42
N ALA A 102 2.91 -15.11 16.15
CA ALA A 102 2.53 -16.03 15.09
C ALA A 102 3.57 -17.13 14.88
N ALA A 103 4.86 -16.78 14.87
CA ALA A 103 5.96 -17.74 14.74
C ALA A 103 6.11 -18.66 15.97
N TYR A 104 5.74 -18.20 17.17
CA TYR A 104 5.77 -19.04 18.37
C TYR A 104 4.66 -20.11 18.38
N ILE A 105 3.47 -19.78 17.86
CA ILE A 105 2.32 -20.70 17.85
C ILE A 105 2.36 -21.68 16.67
N ASN A 106 2.92 -21.27 15.53
CA ASN A 106 2.92 -22.01 14.28
C ASN A 106 4.08 -23.01 14.17
#